data_AF-A0A4U1CCP1-F1
#
_entry.id   AF-A0A4U1CCP1-F1
#
_cell.length_a   1.000
_cell.length_b   1.000
_cell.length_c   1.000
_cell.angle_alpha   90.00
_cell.angle_beta   90.00
_cell.angle_gamma   90.00
#
_symmetry.space_group_name_H-M   'P 1'
#
loop_
_entity.id
_entity.type
_entity.pdbx_description
1 polymer ?
#
loop_
_entity_poly.entity_id
_entity_poly.type
_entity_poly.pdbx_seq_one_letter_code
_entity_poly.pdbx_strand_id
1 'polypeptide(L)'
;MKNLFAILIALFLFAGCKKDEPAAKADLYPDQPVSTPSTTAIATFHQPTSFYQMFVYRFDPIENKWGTRIGSHFSTIPASDPTAIGFTNPYVADSGVPLFDMVRLYSAETGTTNIRNVKINAEKVLQFFPDFVGAKTGIVKVVEQDITLTRSNATTFKIGISGSGTYDENTKIIDLTVKFNETSIGKTSQTFKYKFSPVALTLN
;
A
#
# COMPACT_ATOMS: atom_id res chain seq x y z
N MET A 1 -1.89 48.35 -60.97
CA MET A 1 -2.80 48.52 -59.82
C MET A 1 -4.17 48.00 -60.22
N LYS A 2 -4.79 47.20 -59.35
CA LYS A 2 -6.01 46.38 -59.52
C LYS A 2 -5.77 45.03 -60.19
N ASN A 3 -5.78 43.99 -59.36
CA ASN A 3 -6.49 42.73 -59.59
C ASN A 3 -6.55 41.99 -58.25
N LEU A 4 -7.59 42.37 -57.50
CA LEU A 4 -8.12 41.67 -56.34
C LEU A 4 -8.96 40.52 -56.91
N PHE A 5 -8.62 39.26 -56.66
CA PHE A 5 -9.53 38.10 -56.49
C PHE A 5 -8.76 36.77 -56.51
N ALA A 6 -9.21 35.88 -55.64
CA ALA A 6 -8.89 34.45 -55.51
C ALA A 6 -7.53 34.09 -54.88
N ILE A 7 -7.53 33.90 -53.56
CA ILE A 7 -7.13 32.64 -52.89
C ILE A 7 -7.92 32.60 -51.57
N LEU A 8 -9.10 31.98 -51.64
CA LEU A 8 -9.77 31.37 -50.51
C LEU A 8 -9.51 29.86 -50.67
N ILE A 9 -9.33 29.13 -49.55
CA ILE A 9 -9.08 27.68 -49.45
C ILE A 9 -7.59 27.31 -49.38
N ALA A 10 -7.05 27.27 -48.16
CA ALA A 10 -6.19 26.21 -47.61
C ALA A 10 -5.51 26.69 -46.31
N LEU A 11 -6.31 26.96 -45.26
CA LEU A 11 -5.81 27.15 -43.90
C LEU A 11 -6.78 26.48 -42.91
N PHE A 12 -7.21 25.27 -43.26
CA PHE A 12 -7.54 24.23 -42.28
C PHE A 12 -6.31 23.30 -42.24
N LEU A 13 -6.00 22.76 -41.06
CA LEU A 13 -4.87 21.87 -40.74
C LEU A 13 -3.67 22.50 -40.01
N PHE A 14 -3.93 23.31 -38.98
CA PHE A 14 -3.12 23.22 -37.74
C PHE A 14 -4.02 23.31 -36.51
N ALA A 15 -5.13 22.56 -36.51
CA ALA A 15 -5.66 22.02 -35.26
C ALA A 15 -4.74 20.85 -34.89
N GLY A 16 -3.58 21.16 -34.33
CA GLY A 16 -2.80 20.15 -33.63
C GLY A 16 -3.74 19.55 -32.58
N CYS A 17 -3.97 18.24 -32.66
CA CYS A 17 -4.60 17.45 -31.62
C CYS A 17 -3.81 17.64 -30.32
N LYS A 18 -4.09 18.72 -29.60
CA LYS A 18 -4.06 18.68 -28.15
C LYS A 18 -5.14 17.67 -27.82
N LYS A 19 -4.74 16.44 -27.54
CA LYS A 19 -5.58 15.48 -26.83
C LYS A 19 -5.99 16.22 -25.57
N ASP A 20 -7.23 16.68 -25.55
CA ASP A 20 -7.77 17.57 -24.54
C ASP A 20 -7.44 17.01 -23.16
N GLU A 21 -6.63 17.76 -22.42
CA GLU A 21 -6.46 17.56 -21.00
C GLU A 21 -7.85 17.73 -20.38
N PRO A 22 -8.39 16.74 -19.65
CA PRO A 22 -9.80 16.79 -19.25
C PRO A 22 -10.09 18.01 -18.41
N ALA A 23 -11.15 18.71 -18.80
CA ALA A 23 -11.62 19.93 -18.17
C ALA A 23 -12.32 19.60 -16.85
N ALA A 24 -11.52 19.25 -15.83
CA ALA A 24 -11.81 19.10 -14.40
C ALA A 24 -11.24 17.78 -13.86
N LYS A 25 -10.65 17.84 -12.67
CA LYS A 25 -10.12 16.66 -11.96
C LYS A 25 -11.14 15.52 -11.80
N ALA A 26 -12.44 15.80 -11.79
CA ALA A 26 -13.49 14.79 -11.65
C ALA A 26 -13.57 13.82 -12.85
N ASP A 27 -13.26 14.27 -14.07
CA ASP A 27 -13.30 13.43 -15.28
C ASP A 27 -12.00 12.62 -15.51
N LEU A 28 -10.98 12.86 -14.68
CA LEU A 28 -9.69 12.16 -14.73
C LEU A 28 -9.65 10.90 -13.87
N TYR A 29 -10.62 10.70 -12.97
CA TYR A 29 -10.69 9.52 -12.11
C TYR A 29 -11.92 8.71 -12.53
N PRO A 30 -11.78 7.58 -13.22
CA PRO A 30 -12.93 6.72 -13.46
C PRO A 30 -13.54 6.27 -12.12
N ASP A 31 -14.85 6.02 -12.11
CA ASP A 31 -15.59 5.63 -10.89
C ASP A 31 -15.00 4.40 -10.19
N GLN A 32 -14.23 3.59 -10.92
CA GLN A 32 -13.51 2.42 -10.41
C GLN A 32 -12.09 2.37 -10.97
N PRO A 33 -11.09 2.01 -10.14
CA PRO A 33 -9.72 1.81 -10.59
C PRO A 33 -9.65 0.63 -11.57
N VAL A 34 -8.57 0.56 -12.34
CA VAL A 34 -8.34 -0.58 -13.24
C VAL A 34 -8.21 -1.87 -12.44
N SER A 35 -8.72 -2.98 -12.97
CA SER A 35 -8.68 -4.29 -12.31
C SER A 35 -7.30 -4.96 -12.35
N THR A 36 -6.40 -4.49 -13.22
CA THR A 36 -5.04 -4.99 -13.35
C THR A 36 -4.11 -4.31 -12.34
N PRO A 37 -3.37 -5.07 -11.51
CA PRO A 37 -2.43 -4.47 -10.57
C PRO A 37 -1.29 -3.67 -11.24
N SER A 38 -0.84 -2.60 -10.58
CA SER A 38 0.28 -1.76 -11.00
C SER A 38 1.62 -2.34 -10.60
N THR A 39 2.49 -2.59 -11.56
CA THR A 39 3.91 -2.91 -11.30
C THR A 39 4.75 -1.65 -11.06
N THR A 40 4.33 -0.47 -11.54
CA THR A 40 5.06 0.79 -11.28
C THR A 40 4.92 1.23 -9.83
N ALA A 41 3.77 0.98 -9.22
CA ALA A 41 3.56 1.22 -7.80
C ALA A 41 4.50 0.31 -6.96
N ILE A 42 4.65 -0.96 -7.34
CA ILE A 42 5.60 -1.88 -6.69
C ILE A 42 7.02 -1.29 -6.72
N ALA A 43 7.49 -0.82 -7.89
CA ALA A 43 8.80 -0.21 -8.04
C ALA A 43 8.99 1.10 -7.25
N THR A 44 7.89 1.79 -6.91
CA THR A 44 7.94 3.01 -6.11
C THR A 44 8.05 2.72 -4.61
N PHE A 45 7.35 1.68 -4.14
CA PHE A 45 7.22 1.38 -2.71
C PHE A 45 8.15 0.26 -2.23
N HIS A 46 8.77 -0.50 -3.13
CA HIS A 46 9.72 -1.57 -2.82
C HIS A 46 11.06 -1.38 -3.53
N GLN A 47 12.15 -1.79 -2.87
CA GLN A 47 13.48 -1.92 -3.48
C GLN A 47 14.01 -3.33 -3.26
N PRO A 48 14.63 -3.96 -4.28
CA PRO A 48 15.12 -5.34 -4.22
C PRO A 48 16.46 -5.42 -3.48
N THR A 49 16.48 -4.99 -2.22
CA THR A 49 17.65 -5.04 -1.33
C THR A 49 17.30 -5.79 -0.05
N SER A 50 18.29 -6.48 0.52
CA SER A 50 18.09 -7.25 1.74
C SER A 50 17.64 -6.36 2.89
N PHE A 51 16.65 -6.84 3.65
CA PHE A 51 16.04 -6.11 4.77
C PHE A 51 15.47 -4.73 4.39
N TYR A 52 15.11 -4.50 3.12
CA TYR A 52 14.41 -3.28 2.75
C TYR A 52 13.10 -3.17 3.54
N GLN A 53 12.88 -2.00 4.13
CA GLN A 53 11.67 -1.70 4.91
C GLN A 53 11.23 -0.29 4.58
N MET A 54 9.94 -0.14 4.29
CA MET A 54 9.30 1.16 4.25
C MET A 54 9.28 1.79 5.65
N PHE A 55 9.10 3.09 5.70
CA PHE A 55 8.67 3.78 6.89
C PHE A 55 7.17 3.56 7.06
N VAL A 56 6.80 2.87 8.13
CA VAL A 56 5.41 2.53 8.44
C VAL A 56 5.01 3.18 9.75
N TYR A 57 3.87 3.85 9.76
CA TYR A 57 3.33 4.54 10.94
C TYR A 57 1.89 4.09 11.15
N ARG A 58 1.52 3.84 12.41
CA ARG A 58 0.13 3.61 12.81
C ARG A 58 -0.41 4.87 13.46
N PHE A 59 -1.64 5.26 13.11
CA PHE A 59 -2.34 6.34 13.78
C PHE A 59 -2.87 5.86 15.14
N ASP A 60 -2.65 6.65 16.18
CA ASP A 60 -3.25 6.44 17.50
C ASP A 60 -4.56 7.25 17.57
N PRO A 61 -5.74 6.59 17.61
CA PRO A 61 -7.01 7.30 17.68
C PRO A 61 -7.30 7.90 19.05
N ILE A 62 -6.65 7.45 20.12
CA ILE A 62 -6.84 7.96 21.48
C ILE A 62 -6.04 9.25 21.65
N GLU A 63 -4.77 9.23 21.23
CA GLU A 63 -3.88 10.40 21.31
C GLU A 63 -4.04 11.34 20.11
N ASN A 64 -4.81 10.93 19.10
CA ASN A 64 -5.07 11.67 17.86
C ASN A 64 -3.80 12.14 17.14
N LYS A 65 -2.79 11.26 17.06
CA LYS A 65 -1.50 11.55 16.42
C LYS A 65 -0.91 10.32 15.75
N TRP A 66 0.04 10.54 14.85
CA TRP A 66 0.82 9.43 14.29
C TRP A 66 1.83 8.89 15.30
N GLY A 67 1.86 7.56 15.47
CA GLY A 67 2.85 6.90 16.29
C GLY A 67 4.24 6.91 15.66
N THR A 68 5.25 6.46 16.42
CA THR A 68 6.61 6.30 15.91
C THR A 68 6.68 5.26 14.79
N ARG A 69 7.75 5.32 13.97
CA ARG A 69 8.02 4.32 12.93
C ARG A 69 7.99 2.90 13.51
N ILE A 70 7.24 2.02 12.87
CA ILE A 70 7.30 0.57 13.05
C ILE A 70 8.51 0.05 12.27
N GLY A 71 9.61 -0.23 12.98
CA GLY A 71 10.83 -0.78 12.38
C GLY A 71 10.71 -2.27 12.04
N SER A 72 11.64 -2.78 11.24
CA SER A 72 11.74 -4.20 10.82
C SER A 72 10.56 -4.71 10.01
N HIS A 73 9.76 -3.81 9.43
CA HIS A 73 8.64 -4.11 8.55
C HIS A 73 9.15 -4.36 7.12
N PHE A 74 9.91 -5.45 6.98
CA PHE A 74 10.64 -5.77 5.75
C PHE A 74 9.68 -6.15 4.64
N SER A 75 9.77 -5.46 3.50
CA SER A 75 8.91 -5.76 2.36
C SER A 75 9.61 -6.69 1.37
N THR A 76 8.85 -7.60 0.80
CA THR A 76 9.31 -8.59 -0.18
C THR A 76 8.33 -8.70 -1.33
N ILE A 77 8.79 -9.18 -2.48
CA ILE A 77 7.92 -9.48 -3.63
C ILE A 77 7.77 -10.99 -3.74
N PRO A 78 6.53 -11.54 -3.73
CA PRO A 78 6.30 -12.96 -3.95
C PRO A 78 6.84 -13.42 -5.29
N ALA A 79 7.59 -14.52 -5.31
CA ALA A 79 8.02 -15.13 -6.56
C ALA A 79 6.83 -15.68 -7.38
N SER A 80 5.76 -16.11 -6.70
CA SER A 80 4.54 -16.64 -7.30
C SER A 80 3.60 -15.55 -7.85
N ASP A 81 3.72 -14.32 -7.33
CA ASP A 81 2.87 -13.21 -7.72
C ASP A 81 3.61 -11.86 -7.55
N PRO A 82 4.34 -11.40 -8.58
CA PRO A 82 5.10 -10.15 -8.51
C PRO A 82 4.22 -8.89 -8.52
N THR A 83 2.89 -9.05 -8.50
CA THR A 83 1.93 -7.93 -8.51
C THR A 83 1.56 -7.42 -7.11
N ALA A 84 2.19 -7.97 -6.08
CA ALA A 84 1.91 -7.64 -4.70
C ALA A 84 3.19 -7.39 -3.89
N ILE A 85 3.05 -6.59 -2.83
CA ILE A 85 4.05 -6.48 -1.78
C ILE A 85 3.64 -7.40 -0.62
N GLY A 86 4.57 -8.25 -0.22
CA GLY A 86 4.56 -9.00 1.02
C GLY A 86 5.38 -8.36 2.13
N PHE A 87 5.25 -8.93 3.30
CA PHE A 87 6.11 -8.63 4.43
C PHE A 87 6.56 -9.91 5.12
N THR A 88 7.83 -10.24 4.93
CA THR A 88 8.45 -11.48 5.39
C THR A 88 9.89 -11.21 5.81
N ASN A 89 10.51 -12.14 6.53
CA ASN A 89 11.93 -12.08 6.88
C ASN A 89 12.67 -13.31 6.34
N PRO A 90 12.94 -13.35 5.02
CA PRO A 90 13.56 -14.53 4.38
C PRO A 90 15.04 -14.69 4.74
N TYR A 91 15.66 -13.66 5.32
CA TYR A 91 17.10 -13.62 5.59
C TYR A 91 17.49 -14.19 6.95
N VAL A 92 16.51 -14.37 7.86
CA VAL A 92 16.74 -14.94 9.19
C VAL A 92 15.78 -16.09 9.38
N ALA A 93 16.32 -17.31 9.37
CA ALA A 93 15.56 -18.52 9.64
C ALA A 93 14.75 -18.39 10.94
N ASP A 94 13.52 -18.92 10.91
CA ASP A 94 12.59 -18.89 12.04
C ASP A 94 12.24 -17.48 12.55
N SER A 95 12.42 -16.45 11.74
CA SER A 95 12.03 -15.08 12.09
C SER A 95 10.80 -14.63 11.30
N GLY A 96 10.31 -13.45 11.66
CA GLY A 96 9.20 -12.79 10.99
C GLY A 96 9.37 -11.28 11.00
N VAL A 97 8.27 -10.59 10.74
CA VAL A 97 8.17 -9.13 10.72
C VAL A 97 7.10 -8.67 11.71
N PRO A 98 7.07 -7.38 12.10
CA PRO A 98 6.05 -6.86 12.98
C PRO A 98 4.72 -6.54 12.29
N LEU A 99 4.55 -6.87 11.00
CA LEU A 99 3.39 -6.62 10.12
C LEU A 99 2.29 -5.78 10.76
N PHE A 100 2.16 -4.50 10.38
CA PHE A 100 1.16 -3.57 10.93
C PHE A 100 1.20 -3.44 12.47
N ASP A 101 2.38 -3.54 13.07
CA ASP A 101 2.60 -3.49 14.52
C ASP A 101 1.90 -4.59 15.32
N MET A 102 1.51 -5.70 14.68
CA MET A 102 0.78 -6.81 15.29
C MET A 102 1.54 -7.41 16.48
N VAL A 103 2.88 -7.41 16.48
CA VAL A 103 3.66 -7.90 17.63
C VAL A 103 3.46 -7.07 18.89
N ARG A 104 3.14 -5.78 18.77
CA ARG A 104 2.81 -4.92 19.91
C ARG A 104 1.33 -5.01 20.24
N LEU A 105 0.45 -4.91 19.23
CA LEU A 105 -1.01 -4.98 19.39
C LEU A 105 -1.45 -6.26 20.13
N TYR A 106 -0.84 -7.39 19.79
CA TYR A 106 -1.19 -8.70 20.34
C TYR A 106 -0.20 -9.19 21.40
N SER A 107 0.64 -8.31 21.95
CA SER A 107 1.67 -8.68 22.93
C SER A 107 1.13 -9.38 24.18
N ALA A 108 -0.09 -9.04 24.61
CA ALA A 108 -0.78 -9.73 25.70
C ALA A 108 -1.15 -11.18 25.36
N GLU A 109 -1.50 -11.47 24.10
CA GLU A 109 -1.85 -12.81 23.62
C GLU A 109 -0.62 -13.65 23.29
N THR A 110 0.41 -13.01 22.70
CA THR A 110 1.66 -13.67 22.32
C THR A 110 2.59 -13.86 23.51
N GLY A 111 2.45 -13.03 24.56
CA GLY A 111 3.37 -12.97 25.70
C GLY A 111 4.74 -12.35 25.37
N THR A 112 4.91 -11.76 24.19
CA THR A 112 6.18 -11.19 23.73
C THR A 112 6.00 -10.25 22.53
N THR A 113 6.88 -9.26 22.40
CA THR A 113 6.96 -8.39 21.22
C THR A 113 8.09 -8.80 20.27
N ASN A 114 8.81 -9.90 20.54
CA ASN A 114 9.94 -10.34 19.73
C ASN A 114 9.46 -10.97 18.41
N ILE A 115 9.79 -10.35 17.28
CA ILE A 115 9.40 -10.81 15.93
C ILE A 115 9.87 -12.25 15.63
N ARG A 116 10.98 -12.72 16.21
CA ARG A 116 11.46 -14.10 16.06
C ARG A 116 10.56 -15.11 16.80
N ASN A 117 9.93 -14.69 17.87
CA ASN A 117 9.01 -15.54 18.62
C ASN A 117 7.61 -15.52 18.01
N VAL A 118 7.14 -14.35 17.54
CA VAL A 118 5.79 -14.21 16.96
C VAL A 118 5.71 -14.76 15.51
N LYS A 119 6.82 -14.74 14.77
CA LYS A 119 7.01 -15.43 13.47
C LYS A 119 6.04 -15.05 12.34
N ILE A 120 5.57 -13.80 12.28
CA ILE A 120 4.67 -13.36 11.21
C ILE A 120 5.43 -13.26 9.88
N ASN A 121 4.98 -14.00 8.88
CA ASN A 121 5.42 -13.88 7.49
C ASN A 121 4.18 -13.93 6.58
N ALA A 122 3.94 -12.86 5.82
CA ALA A 122 2.81 -12.74 4.93
C ALA A 122 3.30 -12.40 3.53
N GLU A 123 3.27 -13.38 2.62
CA GLU A 123 3.85 -13.20 1.29
C GLU A 123 3.09 -12.18 0.45
N LYS A 124 1.77 -12.14 0.53
CA LYS A 124 0.96 -11.29 -0.35
C LYS A 124 0.06 -10.39 0.48
N VAL A 125 0.42 -9.12 0.65
CA VAL A 125 -0.33 -8.20 1.54
C VAL A 125 -0.91 -7.01 0.80
N LEU A 126 -0.12 -6.25 0.04
CA LEU A 126 -0.58 -5.05 -0.64
C LEU A 126 -0.64 -5.25 -2.15
N GLN A 127 -1.79 -4.94 -2.75
CA GLN A 127 -1.94 -4.86 -4.21
C GLN A 127 -2.41 -3.47 -4.62
N PHE A 128 -1.87 -2.96 -5.72
CA PHE A 128 -2.06 -1.59 -6.17
C PHE A 128 -2.85 -1.57 -7.46
N PHE A 129 -3.89 -0.75 -7.55
CA PHE A 129 -4.78 -0.64 -8.68
C PHE A 129 -4.81 0.82 -9.13
N PRO A 130 -4.18 1.18 -10.26
CA PRO A 130 -4.22 2.54 -10.82
C PRO A 130 -5.63 3.05 -11.01
N ASP A 131 -5.84 4.35 -10.86
CA ASP A 131 -7.14 4.96 -11.21
C ASP A 131 -7.47 4.70 -12.69
N PHE A 132 -6.51 4.91 -13.59
CA PHE A 132 -6.60 4.57 -15.01
C PHE A 132 -5.26 4.02 -15.52
N VAL A 133 -5.23 3.48 -16.74
CA VAL A 133 -4.00 2.94 -17.35
C VAL A 133 -2.92 4.03 -17.44
N GLY A 134 -1.81 3.82 -16.74
CA GLY A 134 -0.69 4.77 -16.68
C GLY A 134 -0.78 5.82 -15.56
N ALA A 135 -1.85 5.83 -14.77
CA ALA A 135 -1.96 6.71 -13.61
C ALA A 135 -0.86 6.42 -12.57
N LYS A 136 -0.47 7.48 -11.85
CA LYS A 136 0.48 7.45 -10.73
C LYS A 136 -0.20 7.45 -9.36
N THR A 137 -1.52 7.48 -9.36
CA THR A 137 -2.37 7.40 -8.19
C THR A 137 -3.32 6.21 -8.34
N GLY A 138 -3.82 5.74 -7.23
CA GLY A 138 -4.82 4.68 -7.25
C GLY A 138 -5.21 4.18 -5.88
N ILE A 139 -5.87 3.02 -5.89
CA ILE A 139 -6.28 2.30 -4.69
C ILE A 139 -5.23 1.24 -4.36
N VAL A 140 -4.90 1.14 -3.08
CA VAL A 140 -4.21 -0.02 -2.52
C VAL A 140 -5.22 -0.89 -1.78
N LYS A 141 -5.13 -2.20 -1.94
CA LYS A 141 -5.93 -3.18 -1.18
C LYS A 141 -5.03 -4.03 -0.30
N VAL A 142 -5.48 -4.28 0.91
CA VAL A 142 -4.95 -5.36 1.74
C VAL A 142 -5.61 -6.64 1.28
N VAL A 143 -4.81 -7.61 0.84
CA VAL A 143 -5.29 -8.94 0.48
C VAL A 143 -5.84 -9.61 1.72
N GLU A 144 -7.14 -9.91 1.68
CA GLU A 144 -7.84 -10.56 2.79
C GLU A 144 -7.24 -11.93 3.08
N GLN A 145 -6.81 -12.15 4.31
CA GLN A 145 -6.18 -13.39 4.74
C GLN A 145 -6.11 -13.47 6.27
N ASP A 146 -5.88 -14.68 6.78
CA ASP A 146 -5.53 -14.88 8.19
C ASP A 146 -4.02 -14.87 8.39
N ILE A 147 -3.55 -14.00 9.29
CA ILE A 147 -2.17 -13.95 9.73
C ILE A 147 -2.00 -14.85 10.96
N THR A 148 -1.04 -15.78 10.90
CA THR A 148 -0.71 -16.64 12.04
C THR A 148 0.31 -15.95 12.94
N LEU A 149 0.04 -15.95 14.25
CA LEU A 149 0.92 -15.44 15.29
C LEU A 149 1.26 -16.59 16.24
N THR A 150 2.53 -16.67 16.64
CA THR A 150 3.02 -17.66 17.61
C THR A 150 3.12 -17.05 19.01
N ARG A 151 2.59 -17.76 20.00
CA ARG A 151 2.70 -17.44 21.42
C ARG A 151 4.06 -17.89 21.97
N SER A 152 4.44 -17.35 23.13
CA SER A 152 5.64 -17.75 23.87
C SER A 152 5.69 -19.25 24.21
N ASN A 153 4.53 -19.90 24.36
CA ASN A 153 4.39 -21.34 24.57
C ASN A 153 4.36 -22.17 23.27
N ALA A 154 4.75 -21.57 22.13
CA ALA A 154 4.77 -22.15 20.78
C ALA A 154 3.41 -22.51 20.17
N THR A 155 2.28 -22.34 20.87
CA THR A 155 0.95 -22.44 20.25
C THR A 155 0.70 -21.24 19.34
N THR A 156 -0.24 -21.38 18.40
CA THR A 156 -0.57 -20.32 17.44
C THR A 156 -2.01 -19.84 17.57
N PHE A 157 -2.27 -18.64 17.07
CA PHE A 157 -3.61 -18.14 16.77
C PHE A 157 -3.58 -17.35 15.47
N LYS A 158 -4.75 -17.02 14.94
CA LYS A 158 -4.91 -16.33 13.67
C LYS A 158 -5.61 -15.00 13.86
N ILE A 159 -5.19 -13.96 13.16
CA ILE A 159 -5.91 -12.69 13.07
C ILE A 159 -6.18 -12.43 11.60
N GLY A 160 -7.46 -12.30 11.24
CA GLY A 160 -7.82 -11.92 9.88
C GLY A 160 -7.43 -10.48 9.61
N ILE A 161 -6.86 -10.18 8.45
CA ILE A 161 -6.58 -8.82 7.99
C ILE A 161 -7.36 -8.55 6.71
N SER A 162 -7.86 -7.33 6.57
CA SER A 162 -8.42 -6.82 5.32
C SER A 162 -8.36 -5.29 5.34
N GLY A 163 -8.64 -4.65 4.22
CA GLY A 163 -8.63 -3.19 4.16
C GLY A 163 -8.27 -2.63 2.80
N SER A 164 -8.23 -1.31 2.75
CA SER A 164 -7.92 -0.56 1.54
C SER A 164 -7.50 0.85 1.88
N GLY A 165 -7.05 1.57 0.85
CA GLY A 165 -6.75 2.97 0.93
C GLY A 165 -6.26 3.47 -0.42
N THR A 166 -5.43 4.50 -0.41
CA THR A 166 -4.90 5.13 -1.62
C THR A 166 -3.39 5.13 -1.64
N TYR A 167 -2.82 5.22 -2.82
CA TYR A 167 -1.40 5.46 -3.02
C TYR A 167 -1.18 6.58 -4.03
N ASP A 168 -0.03 7.24 -3.92
CA ASP A 168 0.45 8.20 -4.89
C ASP A 168 1.96 8.03 -5.07
N GLU A 169 2.38 7.66 -6.29
CA GLU A 169 3.77 7.46 -6.65
C GLU A 169 4.59 8.77 -6.61
N ASN A 170 3.95 9.93 -6.77
CA ASN A 170 4.62 11.23 -6.79
C ASN A 170 4.98 11.69 -5.38
N THR A 171 4.02 11.65 -4.46
CA THR A 171 4.26 11.96 -3.05
C THR A 171 4.92 10.81 -2.29
N LYS A 172 4.94 9.61 -2.89
CA LYS A 172 5.47 8.37 -2.30
C LYS A 172 4.81 8.04 -0.98
N ILE A 173 3.49 8.23 -0.91
CA ILE A 173 2.68 7.95 0.28
C ILE A 173 1.65 6.89 -0.07
N ILE A 174 1.47 5.95 0.85
CA ILE A 174 0.29 5.09 0.93
C ILE A 174 -0.47 5.48 2.19
N ASP A 175 -1.73 5.84 2.02
CA ASP A 175 -2.69 5.99 3.11
C ASP A 175 -3.56 4.73 3.16
N LEU A 176 -3.51 4.00 4.27
CA LEU A 176 -4.12 2.67 4.36
C LEU A 176 -4.98 2.55 5.61
N THR A 177 -6.17 1.97 5.47
CA THR A 177 -6.99 1.55 6.62
C THR A 177 -7.02 0.02 6.65
N VAL A 178 -6.60 -0.56 7.78
CA VAL A 178 -6.55 -2.01 7.97
C VAL A 178 -7.49 -2.41 9.09
N LYS A 179 -8.37 -3.35 8.79
CA LYS A 179 -9.25 -4.03 9.74
C LYS A 179 -8.60 -5.34 10.17
N PHE A 180 -8.63 -5.60 11.48
CA PHE A 180 -8.20 -6.83 12.10
C PHE A 180 -9.42 -7.57 12.65
N ASN A 181 -9.61 -8.82 12.23
CA ASN A 181 -10.65 -9.70 12.73
C ASN A 181 -10.10 -10.55 13.88
N GLU A 182 -10.53 -10.25 15.10
CA GLU A 182 -10.02 -10.84 16.34
C GLU A 182 -10.95 -11.90 16.95
N THR A 183 -11.95 -12.38 16.21
CA THR A 183 -12.94 -13.33 16.71
C THR A 183 -12.33 -14.64 17.19
N SER A 184 -11.19 -15.05 16.61
CA SER A 184 -10.42 -16.24 17.00
C SER A 184 -9.87 -16.18 18.43
N ILE A 185 -9.73 -14.99 19.00
CA ILE A 185 -9.28 -14.74 20.37
C ILE A 185 -10.42 -14.18 21.25
N GLY A 186 -11.67 -14.32 20.79
CA GLY A 186 -12.87 -13.91 21.53
C GLY A 186 -13.11 -12.40 21.58
N LYS A 187 -12.46 -11.61 20.71
CA LYS A 187 -12.61 -10.14 20.65
C LYS A 187 -13.36 -9.71 19.38
N THR A 188 -13.76 -8.44 19.34
CA THR A 188 -14.39 -7.82 18.17
C THR A 188 -13.34 -7.37 17.16
N SER A 189 -13.76 -7.06 15.93
CA SER A 189 -12.82 -6.44 14.98
C SER A 189 -12.37 -5.05 15.44
N GLN A 190 -11.12 -4.69 15.12
CA GLN A 190 -10.58 -3.35 15.29
C GLN A 190 -10.00 -2.82 13.98
N THR A 191 -9.96 -1.50 13.83
CA THR A 191 -9.51 -0.84 12.59
C THR A 191 -8.53 0.26 12.91
N PHE A 192 -7.40 0.29 12.18
CA PHE A 192 -6.39 1.33 12.32
C PHE A 192 -6.03 1.94 10.98
N LYS A 193 -5.64 3.22 11.01
CA LYS A 193 -5.05 3.92 9.87
C LYS A 193 -3.53 3.77 9.92
N TYR A 194 -2.94 3.66 8.75
CA TYR A 194 -1.50 3.54 8.54
C TYR A 194 -1.04 4.47 7.44
N LYS A 195 0.21 4.94 7.57
CA LYS A 195 0.95 5.59 6.50
C LYS A 195 2.18 4.76 6.17
N PHE A 196 2.42 4.54 4.88
CA PHE A 196 3.64 3.94 4.38
C PHE A 196 4.36 4.90 3.45
N SER A 197 5.68 4.88 3.46
CA SER A 197 6.51 5.60 2.50
C SER A 197 7.88 4.95 2.38
N PRO A 198 8.53 4.97 1.20
CA PRO A 198 9.95 4.60 1.06
C PRO A 198 10.88 5.60 1.78
N VAL A 199 10.41 6.78 2.18
CA VAL A 199 11.18 7.81 2.89
C VAL A 199 10.57 8.14 4.25
N ALA A 200 11.37 8.72 5.14
CA ALA A 200 10.87 9.17 6.44
C ALA A 200 9.81 10.27 6.26
N LEU A 201 8.76 10.21 7.07
CA LEU A 201 7.68 11.19 7.05
C LEU A 201 7.77 12.04 8.32
N THR A 202 7.51 13.34 8.19
CA THR A 202 7.24 14.21 9.34
C THR A 202 5.73 14.23 9.54
N LEU A 203 5.26 13.64 10.63
CA LEU A 203 3.84 13.47 10.92
C LEU A 203 3.56 14.09 12.29
N ASN A 204 2.45 14.83 12.40
CA ASN A 204 2.00 15.47 13.64
C ASN A 204 1.18 14.51 14.51
#